data_AF-A0A8T3NMC4-F1
#
_entry.id   AF-A0A8T3NMC4-F1
#
_cell.length_a   1.000
_cell.length_b   1.000
_cell.length_c   1.000
_cell.angle_alpha   90.00
_cell.angle_beta   90.00
_cell.angle_gamma   90.00
#
_symmetry.space_group_name_H-M   'P 1'
#
loop_
_entity.id
_entity.type
_entity.pdbx_description
1 polymer ?
#
loop_
_entity_poly.entity_id
_entity_poly.type
_entity_poly.pdbx_seq_one_letter_code
_entity_poly.pdbx_strand_id
1 'polypeptide(L)'
;MTGRVFEECFGDRAAVVVADETTFAIAGLTVDRALRASGRVVADPFIFPLRAPLHADFPRVLELETALSAHDALPAAVGSGTVNDLTKLAAHRLGRPYMAVATAASMDGYAAFGAAITRD
;
A
#
# COMPACT_ATOMS: atom_id res chain seq x y z
N MET A 1 2.11 16.43 5.04
CA MET A 1 1.17 16.38 3.89
C MET A 1 0.42 15.06 3.85
N THR A 2 1.09 13.91 3.81
CA THR A 2 0.44 12.58 3.69
C THR A 2 -0.58 12.26 4.78
N GLY A 3 -0.26 12.48 6.06
CA GLY A 3 -1.20 12.23 7.17
C GLY A 3 -2.49 13.04 7.06
N ARG A 4 -2.37 14.32 6.70
CA ARG A 4 -3.50 15.23 6.48
C ARG A 4 -4.37 14.79 5.30
N VAL A 5 -3.78 14.47 4.15
CA VAL A 5 -4.54 14.01 2.97
C VAL A 5 -5.28 12.71 3.28
N PHE A 6 -4.62 11.78 3.98
CA PHE A 6 -5.26 10.54 4.40
C PHE A 6 -6.46 10.80 5.33
N GLU A 7 -6.32 11.75 6.27
CA GLU A 7 -7.42 12.17 7.15
C GLU A 7 -8.59 12.80 6.39
N GLU A 8 -8.31 13.71 5.47
CA GLU A 8 -9.33 14.34 4.63
C GLU A 8 -10.09 13.30 3.78
N CYS A 9 -9.43 12.24 3.33
CA CYS A 9 -10.05 11.18 2.53
C CYS A 9 -10.74 10.08 3.35
N PHE A 10 -10.23 9.75 4.54
CA PHE A 10 -10.61 8.53 5.27
C PHE A 10 -10.99 8.77 6.74
N GLY A 11 -11.08 10.01 7.22
CA GLY A 11 -11.46 10.34 8.60
C GLY A 11 -10.50 9.73 9.61
N ASP A 12 -11.02 9.09 10.66
CA ASP A 12 -10.23 8.50 11.76
C ASP A 12 -9.78 7.05 11.52
N ARG A 13 -9.97 6.53 10.31
CA ARG A 13 -9.64 5.14 9.99
C ARG A 13 -8.16 4.83 10.22
N ALA A 14 -7.86 3.72 10.89
CA ALA A 14 -6.48 3.27 11.05
C ALA A 14 -5.80 3.07 9.69
N ALA A 15 -4.48 3.20 9.64
CA ALA A 15 -3.69 3.06 8.41
C ALA A 15 -2.66 1.93 8.54
N VAL A 16 -2.28 1.34 7.41
CA VAL A 16 -1.11 0.44 7.32
C VAL A 16 -0.29 0.83 6.09
N VAL A 17 1.01 0.97 6.23
CA VAL A 17 1.89 1.22 5.09
C VAL A 17 2.19 -0.10 4.40
N VAL A 18 2.04 -0.14 3.08
CA VAL A 18 2.41 -1.29 2.23
C VAL A 18 3.51 -0.83 1.29
N ALA A 19 4.66 -1.49 1.33
CA ALA A 19 5.85 -1.11 0.56
C ALA A 19 6.69 -2.35 0.22
N ASP A 20 7.72 -2.18 -0.61
CA ASP A 20 8.82 -3.14 -0.68
C ASP A 20 10.01 -2.64 0.15
N GLU A 21 11.01 -3.48 0.40
CA GLU A 21 12.18 -3.10 1.22
C GLU A 21 12.88 -1.83 0.73
N THR A 22 12.98 -1.65 -0.59
CA THR A 22 13.63 -0.48 -1.19
C THR A 22 12.79 0.78 -1.00
N THR A 23 11.51 0.73 -1.33
CA THR A 23 10.62 1.90 -1.24
C THR A 23 10.32 2.25 0.20
N PHE A 24 10.32 1.27 1.12
CA PHE A 24 10.20 1.53 2.54
C PHE A 24 11.40 2.30 3.09
N ALA A 25 12.61 1.90 2.72
CA ALA A 25 13.83 2.59 3.12
C ALA A 25 13.92 4.02 2.56
N ILE A 26 13.44 4.24 1.33
CA ILE A 26 13.51 5.56 0.67
C ILE A 26 12.40 6.50 1.16
N ALA A 27 11.16 6.02 1.26
CA ALA A 27 9.98 6.89 1.48
C ALA A 27 8.97 6.32 2.47
N GLY A 28 8.84 4.99 2.59
CA GLY A 28 7.83 4.37 3.45
C GLY A 28 7.98 4.75 4.93
N LEU A 29 9.21 4.88 5.44
CA LEU A 29 9.44 5.35 6.80
C LEU A 29 8.92 6.78 7.03
N THR A 30 9.12 7.67 6.06
CA THR A 30 8.62 9.05 6.13
C THR A 30 7.10 9.09 6.10
N VAL A 31 6.47 8.24 5.28
CA VAL A 31 5.01 8.12 5.20
C VAL A 31 4.43 7.56 6.50
N ASP A 32 4.99 6.48 7.04
CA ASP A 32 4.58 5.86 8.31
C ASP A 32 4.65 6.89 9.46
N ARG A 33 5.78 7.60 9.57
CA ARG A 33 5.95 8.67 10.57
C ARG A 33 4.95 9.80 10.39
N ALA A 34 4.68 10.21 9.15
CA ALA A 34 3.71 11.28 8.89
C ALA A 34 2.27 10.87 9.25
N LEU A 35 1.91 9.59 9.06
CA LEU A 35 0.61 9.05 9.49
C LEU A 35 0.53 8.98 11.02
N ARG A 36 1.58 8.48 11.69
CA ARG A 36 1.61 8.41 13.17
C ARG A 36 1.58 9.80 13.82
N ALA A 37 2.32 10.75 13.25
CA ALA A 37 2.40 12.12 13.76
C ALA A 37 1.05 12.87 13.67
N SER A 38 0.11 12.40 12.85
CA SER A 38 -1.26 12.96 12.83
C SER A 38 -2.16 12.39 13.94
N GLY A 39 -1.61 11.69 14.93
CA GLY A 39 -2.38 11.08 16.02
C GLY A 39 -3.18 9.82 15.62
N ARG A 40 -2.94 9.29 14.41
CA ARG A 40 -3.67 8.14 13.87
C ARG A 40 -3.15 6.82 14.42
N VAL A 41 -4.05 5.84 14.56
CA VAL A 41 -3.66 4.44 14.76
C VAL A 41 -3.03 3.91 13.47
N VAL A 42 -1.76 3.52 13.53
CA VAL A 42 -1.03 2.95 12.40
C VAL A 42 -0.52 1.56 12.79
N ALA A 43 -0.97 0.54 12.04
CA ALA A 43 -0.51 -0.83 12.20
C ALA A 43 0.97 -0.97 11.80
N ASP A 44 1.57 -2.12 12.10
CA ASP A 44 2.93 -2.40 11.64
C ASP A 44 2.97 -2.45 10.11
N PRO A 45 3.95 -1.80 9.46
CA PRO A 45 4.05 -1.79 8.01
C PRO A 45 4.17 -3.20 7.43
N PHE A 46 3.47 -3.45 6.32
CA PHE A 46 3.66 -4.64 5.51
C PHE A 46 4.74 -4.37 4.45
N ILE A 47 5.85 -5.08 4.54
CA ILE A 47 7.00 -4.87 3.66
C ILE A 47 7.25 -6.14 2.84
N PHE A 48 7.11 -6.04 1.53
CA PHE A 48 7.46 -7.12 0.61
C PHE A 48 8.98 -7.33 0.60
N PRO A 49 9.47 -8.55 0.89
CA PRO A 49 10.90 -8.84 0.87
C PRO A 49 11.43 -8.90 -0.57
N LEU A 50 12.54 -8.21 -0.85
CA LEU A 50 13.16 -8.14 -2.18
C LEU A 50 14.28 -9.19 -2.34
N ARG A 51 13.96 -10.46 -2.06
CA ARG A 51 14.88 -11.59 -2.34
C ARG A 51 15.10 -11.83 -3.85
N ALA A 52 14.18 -11.33 -4.65
CA ALA A 52 14.17 -11.28 -6.12
C ALA A 52 13.36 -10.04 -6.53
N PRO A 53 13.39 -9.61 -7.82
CA PRO A 53 12.49 -8.54 -8.28
C PRO A 53 11.05 -8.84 -7.88
N LEU A 54 10.37 -7.86 -7.28
CA LEU A 54 8.98 -8.02 -6.92
C LEU A 54 8.14 -8.10 -8.21
N HIS A 55 7.45 -9.22 -8.41
CA HIS A 55 6.53 -9.40 -9.51
C HIS A 55 5.09 -9.25 -9.02
N ALA A 56 4.23 -8.68 -9.87
CA ALA A 56 2.79 -8.59 -9.62
C ALA A 56 2.14 -9.95 -9.91
N ASP A 57 2.27 -10.89 -8.98
CA ASP A 57 1.68 -12.22 -9.08
C ASP A 57 0.57 -12.43 -8.05
N PHE A 58 -0.29 -13.41 -8.31
CA PHE A 58 -1.43 -13.71 -7.45
C PHE A 58 -1.04 -14.22 -6.05
N PRO A 59 0.01 -15.05 -5.86
CA PRO A 59 0.49 -15.42 -4.53
C PRO A 59 0.82 -14.22 -3.63
N ARG A 60 1.46 -13.17 -4.16
CA ARG A 60 1.74 -11.94 -3.40
C ARG A 60 0.49 -11.17 -3.02
N VAL A 61 -0.54 -11.20 -3.87
CA VAL A 61 -1.85 -10.64 -3.54
C VAL A 61 -2.48 -11.38 -2.35
N LEU A 62 -2.43 -12.71 -2.35
CA LEU A 62 -2.99 -13.52 -1.26
C LEU A 62 -2.20 -13.34 0.06
N GLU A 63 -0.88 -13.20 -0.02
CA GLU A 63 -0.02 -12.87 1.12
C GLU A 63 -0.46 -11.55 1.77
N LEU A 64 -0.61 -10.50 0.96
CA LEU A 64 -1.06 -9.20 1.43
C LEU A 64 -2.52 -9.22 1.91
N GLU A 65 -3.44 -9.87 1.19
CA GLU A 65 -4.83 -10.03 1.58
C GLU A 65 -4.95 -10.70 2.95
N THR A 66 -4.16 -11.76 3.20
CA THR A 66 -4.12 -12.47 4.48
C THR A 66 -3.66 -11.55 5.59
N ALA A 67 -2.58 -10.79 5.38
CA ALA A 67 -2.07 -9.84 6.37
C ALA A 67 -3.09 -8.72 6.66
N LEU A 68 -3.70 -8.16 5.62
CA LEU A 68 -4.71 -7.11 5.76
C LEU A 68 -5.99 -7.63 6.43
N SER A 69 -6.32 -8.92 6.31
CA SER A 69 -7.50 -9.51 6.95
C SER A 69 -7.37 -9.63 8.47
N ALA A 70 -6.16 -9.51 9.02
CA ALA A 70 -5.94 -9.54 10.46
C ALA A 70 -6.35 -8.23 11.17
N HIS A 71 -6.66 -7.16 10.42
CA HIS A 71 -7.00 -5.85 11.00
C HIS A 71 -7.82 -4.96 10.05
N ASP A 72 -8.46 -3.91 10.60
CA ASP A 72 -9.30 -2.98 9.82
C ASP A 72 -8.59 -1.70 9.32
N ALA A 73 -7.26 -1.62 9.45
CA ALA A 73 -6.42 -0.51 8.98
C ALA A 73 -6.32 -0.42 7.44
N LEU A 74 -6.69 0.73 6.86
CA LEU A 74 -6.69 0.96 5.41
C LEU A 74 -5.26 1.02 4.84
N PRO A 75 -4.98 0.33 3.73
CA PRO A 75 -3.64 0.30 3.17
C PRO A 75 -3.26 1.60 2.47
N ALA A 76 -2.04 2.06 2.72
CA ALA A 76 -1.35 3.12 2.00
C ALA A 76 -0.18 2.50 1.23
N ALA A 77 -0.35 2.29 -0.07
CA ALA A 77 0.68 1.76 -0.96
C ALA A 77 1.76 2.82 -1.19
N VAL A 78 3.01 2.54 -0.81
CA VAL A 78 4.15 3.43 -0.99
C VAL A 78 5.19 2.75 -1.87
N GLY A 79 5.30 3.17 -3.12
CA GLY A 79 6.34 2.63 -3.99
C GLY A 79 6.02 2.57 -5.47
N SER A 80 6.45 1.44 -6.07
CA SER A 80 6.36 1.13 -7.49
C SER A 80 4.92 0.81 -7.93
N GLY A 81 4.71 0.77 -9.26
CA GLY A 81 3.44 0.30 -9.83
C GLY A 81 3.08 -1.12 -9.40
N THR A 82 4.08 -1.99 -9.18
CA THR A 82 3.87 -3.34 -8.66
C THR A 82 3.27 -3.33 -7.25
N VAL A 83 3.85 -2.55 -6.33
CA VAL A 83 3.33 -2.42 -4.97
C VAL A 83 1.89 -1.88 -5.00
N ASN A 84 1.63 -0.89 -5.87
CA ASN A 84 0.30 -0.33 -6.07
C ASN A 84 -0.70 -1.39 -6.55
N ASP A 85 -0.37 -2.17 -7.59
CA ASP A 85 -1.26 -3.16 -8.18
C ASP A 85 -1.57 -4.31 -7.22
N LEU A 86 -0.57 -4.80 -6.50
CA LEU A 86 -0.74 -5.81 -5.45
C LEU A 86 -1.67 -5.28 -4.35
N THR A 87 -1.42 -4.06 -3.87
CA THR A 87 -2.23 -3.43 -2.81
C THR A 87 -3.66 -3.20 -3.27
N LYS A 88 -3.83 -2.69 -4.47
CA LYS A 88 -5.14 -2.41 -5.06
C LYS A 88 -5.97 -3.68 -5.18
N LEU A 89 -5.41 -4.77 -5.71
CA LEU A 89 -6.20 -6.01 -5.82
C LEU A 89 -6.51 -6.59 -4.44
N ALA A 90 -5.55 -6.64 -3.52
CA ALA A 90 -5.79 -7.14 -2.17
C ALA A 90 -6.89 -6.32 -1.44
N ALA A 91 -6.80 -4.99 -1.50
CA ALA A 91 -7.80 -4.10 -0.91
C ALA A 91 -9.18 -4.25 -1.57
N HIS A 92 -9.23 -4.36 -2.91
CA HIS A 92 -10.47 -4.60 -3.64
C HIS A 92 -11.15 -5.92 -3.24
N ARG A 93 -10.38 -7.00 -3.11
CA ARG A 93 -10.87 -8.32 -2.68
C ARG A 93 -11.43 -8.30 -1.25
N LEU A 94 -10.91 -7.42 -0.40
CA LEU A 94 -11.42 -7.18 0.95
C LEU A 94 -12.56 -6.15 1.01
N GLY A 95 -12.95 -5.55 -0.11
CA GLY A 95 -13.97 -4.50 -0.15
C GLY A 95 -13.54 -3.19 0.53
N ARG A 96 -12.24 -2.87 0.50
CA ARG A 96 -11.64 -1.76 1.26
C ARG A 96 -11.05 -0.69 0.33
N PRO A 97 -11.22 0.60 0.65
CA PRO A 97 -10.47 1.65 -0.02
C PRO A 97 -8.98 1.56 0.33
N TYR A 98 -8.14 2.13 -0.53
CA TYR A 98 -6.71 2.25 -0.30
C TYR A 98 -6.21 3.61 -0.78
N MET A 99 -5.06 4.04 -0.27
CA MET A 99 -4.36 5.22 -0.75
C MET A 99 -3.10 4.81 -1.51
N ALA A 100 -2.84 5.49 -2.61
CA ALA A 100 -1.57 5.40 -3.32
C ALA A 100 -0.68 6.60 -3.00
N VAL A 101 0.56 6.33 -2.59
CA VAL A 101 1.64 7.31 -2.43
C VAL A 101 2.71 6.99 -3.45
N ALA A 102 2.54 7.56 -4.65
CA ALA A 102 3.46 7.36 -5.75
C ALA A 102 4.83 7.99 -5.45
N THR A 103 5.87 7.16 -5.42
CA THR A 103 7.27 7.61 -5.22
C THR A 103 8.05 7.71 -6.53
N ALA A 104 7.44 7.34 -7.67
CA ALA A 104 8.03 7.47 -9.01
C ALA A 104 7.00 8.03 -10.00
N ALA A 105 7.42 9.04 -10.77
CA ALA A 105 6.61 9.78 -11.75
C ALA A 105 6.56 9.09 -13.14
N SER A 106 6.42 7.76 -13.21
CA SER A 106 6.61 7.03 -14.47
C SER A 106 5.46 6.11 -14.91
N MET A 107 4.24 6.27 -14.38
CA MET A 107 3.11 5.44 -14.82
C MET A 107 1.75 6.14 -14.72
N ASP A 108 1.04 6.19 -15.84
CA ASP A 108 -0.35 6.65 -15.99
C ASP A 108 -1.38 5.70 -15.34
N GLY A 109 -0.93 4.66 -14.62
CA GLY A 109 -1.76 3.58 -14.08
C GLY A 109 -2.37 3.83 -12.69
N TYR A 110 -1.97 4.87 -11.95
CA TYR A 110 -2.41 5.07 -10.56
C TYR A 110 -3.93 5.29 -10.41
N ALA A 111 -4.60 5.76 -11.47
CA ALA A 111 -6.06 5.95 -11.53
C ALA A 111 -6.78 4.91 -12.40
N ALA A 112 -6.06 4.00 -13.06
CA ALA A 112 -6.68 3.02 -13.95
C ALA A 112 -7.40 1.94 -13.14
N PHE A 113 -8.55 1.45 -13.61
CA PHE A 113 -9.28 0.33 -12.98
C PHE A 113 -8.56 -1.02 -13.14
N GLY A 114 -7.65 -1.16 -14.10
CA GLY A 114 -6.82 -2.35 -14.28
C GLY A 114 -5.69 -2.47 -13.25
N ALA A 115 -5.49 -3.67 -12.69
CA ALA A 115 -4.22 -4.05 -12.06
C ALA A 115 -3.55 -5.03 -13.04
N ALA A 116 -2.30 -4.79 -13.42
CA ALA A 116 -1.60 -5.64 -14.37
C ALA A 116 -1.02 -6.86 -13.62
N ILE A 117 -1.87 -7.85 -13.38
CA ILE A 117 -1.50 -9.05 -12.64
C ILE A 117 -1.39 -10.22 -13.61
N THR A 118 -0.24 -10.88 -13.62
CA THR A 118 -0.05 -12.11 -14.39
C THR A 118 -0.69 -13.27 -13.64
N ARG A 119 -1.49 -14.05 -14.36
CA ARG A 119 -2.09 -15.30 -13.89
C ARG A 119 -1.82 -16.35 -14.95
N ASP A 120 -1.14 -17.43 -14.57
CA ASP A 120 -0.99 -18.62 -15.41
C ASP A 120 -2.35 -19.29 -15.67
#